data_AF-A0A2N0P5N6-F1
#
_entry.id   AF-A0A2N0P5N6-F1
#
_cell.length_a   1.000
_cell.length_b   1.000
_cell.length_c   1.000
_cell.angle_alpha   90.00
_cell.angle_beta   90.00
_cell.angle_gamma   90.00
#
_symmetry.space_group_name_H-M   'P 1'
#
loop_
_entity.id
_entity.type
_entity.pdbx_description
1 polymer ?
#
loop_
_entity_poly.entity_id
_entity_poly.type
_entity_poly.pdbx_seq_one_letter_code
_entity_poly.pdbx_strand_id
1 'polypeptide(L)'
;MEDKQYLKYFGKKSSKYWSLKDFDCWALNHVKNCQQGATHRIFYRYLNRILLDEKSSKRKIRTAQKLIGTKKEDLKNVNRLWKMPEVLKNINKLEKIVNIEEEEQKVDKIVNIEEEERIMALKERQLQLREREAKIRTLELQNIQMEKEIGGRVDS
;
A
#
# COMPACT_ATOMS: atom_id res chain seq x y z
N MET A 1 32.72 15.23 -3.55
CA MET A 1 32.38 14.61 -2.26
C MET A 1 30.90 14.88 -1.91
N GLU A 2 29.94 14.71 -2.83
CA GLU A 2 28.54 15.17 -2.63
C GLU A 2 27.45 14.18 -3.09
N ASP A 3 27.79 13.13 -3.83
CA ASP A 3 26.79 12.22 -4.43
C ASP A 3 26.03 11.36 -3.39
N LYS A 4 26.54 11.17 -2.16
CA LYS A 4 25.93 10.28 -1.16
C LYS A 4 24.53 10.73 -0.74
N GLN A 5 24.25 12.03 -0.70
CA GLN A 5 22.92 12.52 -0.32
C GLN A 5 21.89 12.12 -1.38
N TYR A 6 22.21 12.29 -2.66
CA TYR A 6 21.37 11.93 -3.79
C TYR A 6 21.05 10.43 -3.88
N LEU A 7 21.96 9.57 -3.41
CA LEU A 7 21.73 8.12 -3.37
C LEU A 7 20.54 7.72 -2.48
N LYS A 8 20.15 8.56 -1.49
CA LYS A 8 18.98 8.30 -0.64
C LYS A 8 17.69 8.19 -1.44
N TYR A 9 17.55 8.92 -2.54
CA TYR A 9 16.38 8.82 -3.42
C TYR A 9 16.24 7.41 -4.00
N PHE A 10 17.32 6.88 -4.58
CA PHE A 10 17.32 5.57 -5.25
C PHE A 10 17.21 4.39 -4.27
N GLY A 11 17.57 4.60 -3.00
CA GLY A 11 17.36 3.62 -1.93
C GLY A 11 15.93 3.61 -1.38
N LYS A 12 15.24 4.76 -1.36
CA LYS A 12 13.89 4.89 -0.79
C LYS A 12 12.76 4.62 -1.80
N LYS A 13 12.86 5.13 -3.03
CA LYS A 13 11.83 4.92 -4.05
C LYS A 13 12.11 3.66 -4.87
N SER A 14 11.08 2.83 -5.06
CA SER A 14 11.13 1.68 -5.98
C SER A 14 11.46 2.13 -7.40
N SER A 15 12.24 1.35 -8.14
CA SER A 15 12.70 1.72 -9.49
C SER A 15 11.58 1.88 -10.51
N LYS A 16 10.36 1.42 -10.21
CA LYS A 16 9.17 1.69 -11.03
C LYS A 16 8.82 3.19 -11.09
N TYR A 17 9.15 3.94 -10.03
CA TYR A 17 8.73 5.33 -9.84
C TYR A 17 9.90 6.32 -9.99
N TRP A 18 11.01 5.88 -10.59
CA TRP A 18 12.11 6.79 -10.87
C TRP A 18 11.76 7.66 -12.06
N SER A 19 11.90 8.97 -11.88
CA SER A 19 11.80 9.96 -12.94
C SER A 19 12.74 11.13 -12.63
N LEU A 20 13.20 11.84 -13.66
CA LEU A 20 14.04 13.02 -13.46
C LEU A 20 13.29 14.10 -12.68
N LYS A 21 12.00 14.29 -12.99
CA LYS A 21 11.13 15.25 -12.31
C LYS A 21 11.05 14.97 -10.80
N ASP A 22 10.77 13.73 -10.42
CA ASP A 22 10.61 13.37 -9.01
C ASP A 22 11.95 13.45 -8.27
N PHE A 23 13.04 13.11 -8.96
CA PHE A 23 14.39 13.26 -8.43
C PHE A 23 14.74 14.72 -8.15
N ASP A 24 14.38 15.64 -9.06
CA ASP A 24 14.62 17.07 -8.89
C ASP A 24 13.76 17.67 -7.77
N CYS A 25 12.47 17.30 -7.72
CA CYS A 25 11.57 17.64 -6.61
C CYS A 25 12.17 17.17 -5.27
N TRP A 26 12.67 15.93 -5.23
CA TRP A 26 13.29 15.37 -4.04
C TRP A 26 14.58 16.14 -3.67
N ALA A 27 15.46 16.38 -4.63
CA ALA A 27 16.75 17.03 -4.43
C ALA A 27 16.59 18.47 -3.91
N LEU A 28 15.66 19.24 -4.48
CA LEU A 28 15.34 20.61 -4.05
C LEU A 28 14.88 20.70 -2.59
N ASN A 29 14.33 19.63 -2.03
CA ASN A 29 13.85 19.57 -0.65
C ASN A 29 14.87 18.99 0.34
N HIS A 30 15.89 18.26 -0.14
CA HIS A 30 16.78 17.49 0.74
C HIS A 30 18.27 17.84 0.57
N VAL A 31 18.66 18.53 -0.50
CA VAL A 31 20.04 18.92 -0.78
C VAL A 31 20.17 20.44 -0.72
N LYS A 32 21.07 20.92 0.15
CA LYS A 32 21.39 22.36 0.24
C LYS A 32 22.09 22.81 -1.04
N ASN A 33 21.80 24.02 -1.50
CA ASN A 33 22.38 24.61 -2.73
C ASN A 33 22.22 23.74 -3.98
N CYS A 34 21.06 23.08 -4.11
CA CYS A 34 20.75 22.20 -5.23
C CYS A 34 20.80 22.96 -6.57
N GLN A 35 21.69 22.53 -7.47
CA GLN A 35 21.83 23.08 -8.81
C GLN A 35 21.31 22.09 -9.85
N GLN A 36 20.50 22.59 -10.78
CA GLN A 36 19.89 21.79 -11.86
C GLN A 36 20.90 20.92 -12.60
N GLY A 37 21.97 21.53 -13.12
CA GLY A 37 22.97 20.81 -13.92
C GLY A 37 23.70 19.72 -13.13
N ALA A 38 23.97 19.96 -11.85
CA ALA A 38 24.58 18.96 -10.96
C ALA A 38 23.62 17.80 -10.69
N THR A 39 22.37 18.10 -10.35
CA THR A 39 21.33 17.10 -10.07
C THR A 39 21.08 16.21 -11.29
N HIS A 40 20.91 16.78 -12.48
CA HIS A 40 20.71 16.00 -13.71
C HIS A 40 21.91 15.09 -14.01
N ARG A 41 23.13 15.62 -13.85
CA ARG A 41 24.35 14.84 -14.04
C ARG A 41 24.40 13.65 -13.08
N ILE A 42 24.05 13.84 -11.82
CA ILE A 42 24.02 12.77 -10.82
C ILE A 42 22.97 11.71 -11.17
N PHE A 43 21.77 12.13 -11.56
CA PHE A 43 20.69 11.22 -11.95
C PHE A 43 21.14 10.25 -13.06
N TYR A 44 21.62 10.80 -14.19
CA TYR A 44 22.03 9.98 -15.32
C TYR A 44 23.33 9.22 -15.06
N ARG A 45 24.26 9.75 -14.25
CA ARG A 45 25.44 9.01 -13.81
C ARG A 45 25.04 7.75 -13.03
N TYR A 46 24.06 7.86 -12.14
CA TYR A 46 23.55 6.71 -11.39
C TYR A 46 22.86 5.69 -12.29
N LEU A 47 22.03 6.13 -13.24
CA LEU A 47 21.40 5.23 -14.22
C LEU A 47 22.45 4.49 -15.07
N ASN A 48 23.47 5.19 -15.56
CA ASN A 48 24.56 4.56 -16.31
C ASN A 48 25.34 3.55 -15.44
N ARG A 49 25.53 3.85 -14.15
CA ARG A 49 26.18 2.91 -13.23
C ARG A 49 25.38 1.63 -13.06
N ILE A 50 24.05 1.69 -13.01
CA ILE A 50 23.19 0.49 -12.96
C ILE A 50 23.39 -0.39 -14.20
N LEU A 51 23.60 0.22 -15.38
CA LEU A 51 23.81 -0.55 -16.61
C LEU A 51 25.17 -1.27 -16.64
N LEU A 52 26.15 -0.75 -15.91
CA LEU A 52 27.50 -1.32 -15.79
C LEU A 52 27.66 -2.28 -14.61
N ASP A 53 26.66 -2.34 -13.73
CA ASP A 53 26.71 -3.16 -12.52
C ASP A 53 26.04 -4.51 -12.74
N GLU A 54 26.85 -5.57 -12.81
CA GLU A 54 26.40 -6.95 -13.01
C GLU A 54 25.46 -7.43 -11.88
N LYS A 55 25.52 -6.81 -10.69
CA LYS A 55 24.65 -7.15 -9.56
C LYS A 55 23.29 -6.46 -9.64
N SER A 56 23.08 -5.57 -10.61
CA SER A 56 21.82 -4.86 -10.75
C SER A 56 20.71 -5.78 -11.25
N SER A 57 19.54 -5.69 -10.60
CA SER A 57 18.36 -6.43 -11.03
C SER A 57 17.97 -6.10 -12.48
N LYS A 58 17.56 -7.13 -13.24
CA LYS A 58 16.99 -6.99 -14.59
C LYS A 58 15.88 -5.93 -14.68
N ARG A 59 15.11 -5.73 -13.61
CA ARG A 59 14.07 -4.70 -13.55
C ARG A 59 14.69 -3.29 -13.51
N LYS A 60 15.71 -3.07 -12.69
CA LYS A 60 16.42 -1.78 -12.58
C LYS A 60 17.12 -1.44 -13.89
N ILE A 61 17.75 -2.42 -14.54
CA ILE A 61 18.41 -2.25 -15.84
C ILE A 61 17.39 -1.79 -16.89
N ARG A 62 16.24 -2.48 -17.02
CA ARG A 62 15.17 -2.09 -17.95
C ARG A 62 14.64 -0.67 -17.69
N THR A 63 14.39 -0.31 -16.43
CA THR A 63 13.99 1.05 -16.06
C THR A 63 15.06 2.07 -16.46
N ALA A 64 16.34 1.80 -16.13
CA ALA A 64 17.44 2.71 -16.44
C ALA A 64 17.60 2.93 -17.94
N GLN A 65 17.54 1.87 -18.75
CA GLN A 65 17.54 1.96 -20.21
C GLN A 65 16.40 2.84 -20.73
N LYS A 66 15.17 2.63 -20.23
CA LYS A 66 14.01 3.45 -20.61
C LYS A 66 14.24 4.94 -20.32
N LEU A 67 14.66 5.26 -19.09
CA LEU A 67 14.89 6.64 -18.65
C LEU A 67 16.06 7.32 -19.38
N ILE A 68 17.11 6.56 -19.72
CA ILE A 68 18.19 7.07 -20.57
C ILE A 68 17.68 7.33 -21.99
N GLY A 69 16.83 6.45 -22.52
CA GLY A 69 16.21 6.61 -23.84
C GLY A 69 15.31 7.85 -23.94
N THR A 70 14.62 8.23 -22.86
CA THR A 70 13.74 9.42 -22.81
C THR A 70 14.46 10.71 -22.41
N LYS A 71 15.78 10.66 -22.16
CA LYS A 71 16.58 11.76 -21.60
C LYS A 71 16.35 13.13 -22.24
N LYS A 72 16.29 13.20 -23.57
CA LYS A 72 16.15 14.47 -24.29
C LYS A 72 14.82 15.15 -23.96
N GLU A 73 13.74 14.38 -23.93
CA GLU A 73 12.40 14.87 -23.63
C GLU A 73 12.26 15.21 -22.13
N ASP A 74 12.79 14.36 -21.26
CA ASP A 74 12.80 14.59 -19.82
C ASP A 74 13.54 15.90 -19.46
N LEU A 75 14.72 16.13 -20.04
CA LEU A 75 15.46 17.37 -19.86
C LEU A 75 14.67 18.58 -20.34
N LYS A 76 14.01 18.51 -21.51
CA LYS A 76 13.20 19.63 -22.02
C LYS A 76 12.05 19.99 -21.08
N ASN A 77 11.34 18.99 -20.58
CA ASN A 77 10.19 19.17 -19.70
C ASN A 77 10.61 19.68 -18.31
N VAL A 78 11.66 19.09 -17.75
CA VAL A 78 12.15 19.42 -16.42
C VAL A 78 12.86 20.77 -16.40
N ASN A 79 13.62 21.13 -17.45
CA ASN A 79 14.27 22.45 -17.55
C ASN A 79 13.25 23.60 -17.52
N ARG A 80 12.03 23.40 -18.01
CA ARG A 80 10.95 24.38 -17.88
C ARG A 80 10.53 24.54 -16.42
N LEU A 81 10.45 23.46 -15.67
CA LEU A 81 10.05 23.46 -14.26
C LEU A 81 11.10 24.11 -13.36
N TRP A 82 12.38 23.99 -13.67
CA TRP A 82 13.46 24.67 -12.92
C TRP A 82 13.44 26.20 -13.03
N LYS A 83 12.69 26.76 -13.98
CA LYS A 83 12.41 28.20 -14.01
C LYS A 83 11.48 28.65 -12.88
N MET A 84 10.76 27.71 -12.27
CA MET A 84 9.84 27.93 -11.14
C MET A 84 10.12 26.92 -10.03
N PRO A 85 11.28 27.01 -9.35
CA PRO A 85 11.71 26.02 -8.36
C PRO A 85 10.77 25.90 -7.15
N GLU A 86 10.00 26.94 -6.83
CA GLU A 86 8.96 26.96 -5.80
C GLU A 86 7.84 25.95 -6.12
N VAL A 87 7.44 25.86 -7.39
CA VAL A 87 6.44 24.89 -7.85
C VAL A 87 6.97 23.46 -7.69
N LEU A 88 8.24 23.23 -8.05
CA LEU A 88 8.89 21.93 -7.86
C LEU A 88 8.98 21.52 -6.38
N LYS A 89 9.31 22.45 -5.49
CA LYS A 89 9.37 22.18 -4.05
C LYS A 89 8.01 21.77 -3.49
N ASN A 90 6.93 22.41 -3.97
CA ASN A 90 5.58 22.18 -3.49
C ASN A 90 4.96 20.87 -4.00
N ILE A 91 5.33 20.37 -5.18
CA ILE A 91 4.87 19.06 -5.69
C ILE A 91 5.20 17.92 -4.71
N ASN A 92 6.39 17.95 -4.10
CA ASN A 92 6.79 16.93 -3.12
C ASN A 92 6.02 17.03 -1.79
N LYS A 93 5.50 18.22 -1.42
CA LYS A 93 4.62 18.38 -0.26
C LYS A 93 3.25 17.75 -0.54
N LEU A 94 2.72 17.95 -1.74
CA LEU A 94 1.46 17.35 -2.18
C LEU A 94 1.55 15.82 -2.28
N GLU A 95 2.66 15.27 -2.79
CA GLU A 95 2.89 13.81 -2.79
C GLU A 95 2.86 13.21 -1.37
N LYS A 96 3.37 13.92 -0.36
CA LYS A 96 3.30 13.43 1.03
C LYS A 96 1.87 13.42 1.56
N ILE A 97 1.08 14.44 1.24
CA ILE A 97 -0.32 14.53 1.66
C ILE A 97 -1.13 13.41 1.02
N VAL A 98 -0.99 13.19 -0.29
CA VAL A 98 -1.70 12.12 -1.00
C VAL A 98 -1.33 10.73 -0.46
N ASN A 99 -0.06 10.48 -0.14
CA ASN A 99 0.34 9.20 0.46
C ASN A 99 -0.26 9.00 1.86
N ILE A 100 -0.41 10.06 2.66
CA ILE A 100 -1.05 9.99 3.99
C ILE A 100 -2.54 9.67 3.82
N GLU A 101 -3.24 10.37 2.93
CA GLU A 101 -4.67 10.13 2.64
C GLU A 101 -4.92 8.70 2.10
N GLU A 102 -4.03 8.17 1.26
CA GLU A 102 -4.12 6.79 0.76
C GLU A 102 -3.89 5.74 1.86
N GLU A 103 -3.06 6.02 2.87
CA GLU A 103 -2.87 5.11 4.01
C GLU A 103 -4.04 5.19 5.00
N GLU A 104 -4.54 6.39 5.30
CA GLU A 104 -5.74 6.57 6.13
C GLU A 104 -6.95 5.86 5.53
N GLN A 105 -7.17 5.98 4.21
CA GLN A 105 -8.25 5.23 3.52
C GLN A 105 -8.07 3.71 3.54
N LYS A 106 -6.84 3.19 3.63
CA LYS A 106 -6.61 1.74 3.78
C LYS A 106 -6.93 1.28 5.20
N VAL A 107 -6.55 2.08 6.20
CA VAL A 107 -6.85 1.79 7.61
C VAL A 107 -8.36 1.75 7.82
N ASP A 108 -9.11 2.74 7.33
CA ASP A 108 -10.57 2.78 7.45
C ASP A 108 -11.24 1.55 6.81
N LYS A 109 -10.76 1.11 5.64
CA LYS A 109 -11.27 -0.10 4.98
C LYS A 109 -11.01 -1.37 5.79
N ILE A 110 -9.83 -1.48 6.42
CA ILE A 110 -9.49 -2.64 7.26
C ILE A 110 -10.38 -2.67 8.50
N VAL A 111 -10.54 -1.53 9.17
CA VAL A 111 -11.42 -1.40 10.35
C VAL A 111 -12.85 -1.80 10.00
N ASN A 112 -13.35 -1.39 8.82
CA ASN A 112 -14.71 -1.75 8.39
C ASN A 112 -14.86 -3.27 8.13
N ILE A 113 -13.85 -3.93 7.58
CA ILE A 113 -13.87 -5.40 7.36
C ILE A 113 -13.85 -6.16 8.69
N GLU A 114 -12.99 -5.77 9.63
CA GLU A 114 -12.91 -6.42 10.95
C GLU A 114 -14.23 -6.32 11.72
N GLU A 115 -14.94 -5.19 11.61
CA GLU A 115 -16.24 -4.99 12.26
C GLU A 115 -17.34 -5.84 11.59
N GLU A 116 -17.34 -5.93 10.24
CA GLU A 116 -18.26 -6.81 9.50
C GLU A 116 -18.06 -8.29 9.88
N GLU A 117 -16.81 -8.75 10.01
CA GLU A 117 -16.48 -10.11 10.45
C GLU A 117 -16.96 -10.39 11.87
N ARG A 118 -16.79 -9.45 12.81
CA ARG A 118 -17.33 -9.57 14.17
C ARG A 118 -18.85 -9.69 14.18
N ILE A 119 -19.55 -8.88 13.40
CA ILE A 119 -21.01 -8.92 13.31
C ILE A 119 -21.47 -10.27 12.75
N MET A 120 -20.79 -10.79 11.73
CA MET A 120 -21.09 -12.11 11.16
C MET A 120 -20.90 -13.24 12.19
N ALA A 121 -19.78 -13.24 12.92
CA ALA A 121 -19.50 -14.25 13.93
C ALA A 121 -20.52 -14.23 15.08
N LEU A 122 -20.97 -13.04 15.49
CA LEU A 122 -22.03 -12.90 16.49
C LEU A 122 -23.38 -13.44 15.99
N LYS A 123 -23.75 -13.13 14.75
CA LYS A 123 -24.99 -13.65 14.13
C LYS A 123 -24.96 -15.17 14.01
N GLU A 124 -23.83 -15.75 13.61
CA GLU A 124 -23.66 -17.20 13.51
C GLU A 124 -23.81 -17.86 14.88
N ARG A 125 -23.15 -17.31 15.92
CA ARG A 125 -23.28 -17.82 17.28
C ARG A 125 -24.72 -17.76 17.81
N GLN A 126 -25.44 -16.68 17.54
CA GLN A 126 -26.85 -16.56 17.92
C GLN A 126 -27.75 -17.58 17.19
N LEU A 127 -27.44 -17.91 15.93
CA LEU A 127 -28.17 -18.94 15.20
C LEU A 127 -27.95 -20.33 15.81
N GLN A 128 -26.70 -20.68 16.13
CA GLN A 128 -26.36 -21.95 16.77
C GLN A 128 -27.04 -22.13 18.13
N LEU A 129 -27.14 -21.06 18.93
CA LEU A 129 -27.85 -21.08 20.20
C LEU A 129 -29.35 -21.36 20.00
N ARG A 130 -30.00 -20.69 19.05
CA ARG A 130 -31.41 -20.93 18.72
C ARG A 130 -31.66 -22.36 18.23
N GLU A 131 -30.77 -22.91 17.41
CA GLU A 131 -30.87 -24.30 16.98
C GLU A 131 -30.74 -25.30 18.14
N ARG A 132 -29.83 -25.03 19.09
CA ARG A 132 -29.69 -25.85 20.29
C ARG A 132 -30.92 -25.77 21.18
N GLU A 133 -31.46 -24.58 21.41
CA GLU A 133 -32.69 -24.39 22.19
C GLU A 133 -33.89 -25.11 21.55
N ALA A 134 -34.03 -25.03 20.22
CA ALA A 134 -35.07 -25.75 19.51
C ALA A 134 -34.92 -27.27 19.68
N LYS A 135 -33.71 -27.82 19.57
CA LYS A 135 -33.43 -29.25 19.80
C LYS A 135 -33.78 -29.68 21.23
N ILE A 136 -33.41 -28.88 22.24
CA ILE A 136 -33.75 -29.15 23.64
C ILE A 136 -35.27 -29.21 23.83
N ARG A 137 -36.01 -28.21 23.35
CA ARG A 137 -37.47 -28.21 23.43
C ARG A 137 -38.11 -29.43 22.74
N THR A 138 -37.54 -29.87 21.63
CA THR A 138 -38.05 -31.04 20.90
C THR A 138 -37.86 -32.32 21.72
N LEU A 139 -36.69 -32.47 22.36
CA LEU A 139 -36.39 -33.60 23.25
C LEU A 139 -37.26 -33.59 24.50
N GLU A 140 -37.48 -32.42 25.11
CA GLU A 140 -38.38 -32.27 26.27
C GLU A 140 -39.81 -32.73 25.93
N LEU A 141 -40.34 -32.32 24.78
CA LEU A 141 -41.66 -32.75 24.31
C LEU A 141 -41.71 -34.26 24.04
N GLN A 142 -40.65 -34.84 23.46
CA GLN A 142 -40.56 -36.29 23.25
C GLN A 142 -40.52 -37.07 24.57
N ASN A 143 -39.78 -36.60 25.57
CA ASN A 143 -39.72 -37.22 26.88
C ASN A 143 -41.09 -37.19 27.58
N ILE A 144 -41.80 -36.06 27.56
CA ILE A 144 -43.17 -35.95 28.11
C ILE A 144 -44.12 -36.93 27.43
N GLN A 145 -43.99 -37.13 26.12
CA GLN A 145 -44.81 -38.08 25.36
C GLN A 145 -44.50 -39.53 25.77
N MET A 146 -43.22 -39.90 25.87
CA MET A 146 -42.82 -41.25 26.33
C MET A 146 -43.26 -41.54 27.76
N GLU A 147 -43.15 -40.57 28.68
CA GLU A 147 -43.61 -40.73 30.07
C GLU A 147 -45.11 -41.03 30.16
N LYS A 148 -45.93 -40.38 29.31
CA LYS A 148 -47.37 -40.67 29.21
C LYS A 148 -47.65 -42.08 28.66
N GLU A 149 -46.88 -42.54 27.67
CA GLU A 149 -47.05 -43.86 27.07
C GLU A 149 -46.60 -45.01 28.00
N ILE A 150 -45.58 -44.77 28.83
CA ILE A 150 -45.12 -45.72 29.85
C ILE A 150 -46.11 -45.78 31.03
N GLY A 151 -46.58 -44.62 31.51
CA GLY A 151 -47.57 -44.57 32.60
C GLY A 151 -48.91 -45.20 32.23
N GLY A 152 -49.35 -45.08 30.98
CA GLY A 152 -50.59 -45.70 30.50
C GLY A 152 -50.56 -47.22 30.32
N ARG A 153 -49.38 -47.87 30.37
CA ARG A 153 -49.24 -49.33 30.25
C ARG A 153 -49.26 -50.09 31.58
N VAL A 154 -49.17 -49.39 32.72
CA VAL A 154 -49.14 -50.02 34.05
C VAL A 154 -50.55 -50.27 34.60
N ASP A 155 -51.57 -49.63 34.03
CA ASP A 155 -52.97 -49.72 34.47
C ASP A 155 -53.88 -50.53 33.50
N SER A 156 -53.33 -51.44 32.69
CA SER A 156 -54.10 -52.37 31.82
C SER A 156 -53.88 -53.84 32.18
#